data_AF-A0A2E7ZRY5-F1
#
_entry.id   AF-A0A2E7ZRY5-F1
#
_cell.length_a   1.000
_cell.length_b   1.000
_cell.length_c   1.000
_cell.angle_alpha   90.00
_cell.angle_beta   90.00
_cell.angle_gamma   90.00
#
_symmetry.space_group_name_H-M   'P 1'
#
loop_
_entity.id
_entity.type
_entity.pdbx_description
1 polymer ?
#
loop_
_entity_poly.entity_id
_entity_poly.type
_entity_poly.pdbx_seq_one_letter_code
_entity_poly.pdbx_strand_id
1 'polypeptide(L)'
;MAKLPFKTEPKTETREIGNEDIGILEFPVLNDLTVREQAFITDKLTANSTFLEIARIANKISRATKMQPIAAHAFVTRCVTFQMLGKGTFDERDENMRIKYARELEELGAYLLKSQWERQVVTAAALIRYRLKGMEEFSAEDARDLSQTLLTEIYAFSLIETGQASDPEEELESDVATALGK
;
A
#
# COMPACT_ATOMS: atom_id res chain seq x y z
N MET A 1 -8.96 -4.93 25.39
CA MET A 1 -7.81 -5.85 25.25
C MET A 1 -8.12 -7.16 25.96
N ALA A 2 -7.77 -8.30 25.38
CA ALA A 2 -7.91 -9.60 26.05
C ALA A 2 -6.94 -9.66 27.24
N LYS A 3 -7.44 -9.99 28.44
CA LYS A 3 -6.61 -10.19 29.64
C LYS A 3 -5.89 -11.54 29.53
N LEU A 4 -4.83 -11.56 28.74
CA LEU A 4 -3.89 -12.67 28.74
C LEU A 4 -2.96 -12.53 29.95
N PRO A 5 -2.44 -13.63 30.50
CA PRO A 5 -1.54 -13.61 31.65
C PRO A 5 -0.13 -13.20 31.20
N PHE A 6 0.04 -11.95 30.80
CA PHE A 6 1.32 -11.42 30.37
C PHE A 6 2.29 -11.34 31.55
N LYS A 7 3.55 -11.74 31.32
CA LYS A 7 4.65 -11.52 32.27
C LYS A 7 4.97 -10.03 32.44
N THR A 8 4.82 -9.27 31.36
CA THR A 8 4.90 -7.81 31.31
C THR A 8 3.77 -7.32 30.42
N GLU A 9 2.92 -6.43 30.91
CA GLU A 9 1.82 -5.89 30.11
C GLU A 9 2.37 -5.10 28.90
N PRO A 10 1.69 -5.18 27.74
CA PRO A 10 2.06 -4.38 26.58
C PRO A 10 1.92 -2.89 26.91
N LYS A 11 2.93 -2.10 26.55
CA LYS A 11 2.85 -0.64 26.64
C LYS A 11 1.82 -0.13 25.64
N THR A 12 1.04 0.87 26.06
CA THR A 12 0.13 1.59 25.17
C THR A 12 0.80 2.91 24.82
N GLU A 13 1.42 2.95 23.66
CA GLU A 13 1.95 4.17 23.07
C GLU A 13 0.93 4.70 22.06
N THR A 14 0.86 6.02 21.89
CA THR A 14 -0.04 6.65 20.92
C THR A 14 0.76 7.52 19.97
N ARG A 15 0.26 7.64 18.73
CA ARG A 15 0.84 8.47 17.67
C ARG A 15 -0.23 9.40 17.12
N GLU A 16 0.14 10.67 16.97
CA GLU A 16 -0.67 11.68 16.31
C GLU A 16 -0.49 11.59 14.79
N ILE A 17 -1.59 11.59 14.04
CA ILE A 17 -1.62 11.54 12.58
C ILE A 17 -2.50 12.69 12.08
N GLY A 18 -2.01 13.48 11.15
CA GLY A 18 -2.66 14.68 10.64
C GLY A 18 -1.99 15.97 11.09
N ASN A 19 -2.67 17.09 10.89
CA ASN A 19 -2.21 18.43 11.25
C ASN A 19 -3.39 19.36 11.54
N GLU A 20 -3.10 20.60 11.90
CA GLU A 20 -4.12 21.59 12.27
C GLU A 20 -5.15 21.88 11.15
N ASP A 21 -4.76 21.74 9.88
CA ASP A 21 -5.63 22.04 8.74
C ASP A 21 -6.59 20.90 8.38
N ILE A 22 -6.15 19.65 8.56
CA ILE A 22 -6.93 18.44 8.18
C ILE A 22 -7.48 17.67 9.39
N GLY A 23 -7.20 18.15 10.60
CA GLY A 23 -7.49 17.46 11.85
C GLY A 23 -6.39 16.48 12.25
N ILE A 24 -6.27 16.24 13.56
CA ILE A 24 -5.31 15.31 14.15
C ILE A 24 -6.08 14.14 14.77
N LEU A 25 -5.66 12.92 14.44
CA LEU A 25 -6.14 11.67 15.01
C LEU A 25 -5.06 11.05 15.89
N GLU A 26 -5.45 10.58 17.07
CA GLU A 26 -4.55 9.87 17.98
C GLU A 26 -4.79 8.36 17.88
N PHE A 27 -3.82 7.62 17.31
CA PHE A 27 -3.89 6.17 17.16
C PHE A 27 -3.03 5.46 18.21
N PRO A 28 -3.51 4.35 18.81
CA PRO A 28 -2.64 3.46 19.55
C PRO A 28 -1.66 2.74 18.61
N VAL A 29 -0.40 2.67 19.04
CA VAL A 29 0.69 1.94 18.37
C VAL A 29 0.67 0.50 18.86
N LEU A 30 0.51 -0.43 17.92
CA LEU A 30 0.40 -1.87 18.17
C LEU A 30 1.59 -2.66 17.58
N ASN A 31 2.43 -2.03 16.76
CA ASN A 31 3.60 -2.63 16.07
C ASN A 31 3.25 -3.80 15.14
N ASP A 32 1.98 -3.92 14.77
CA ASP A 32 1.45 -4.79 13.72
C ASP A 32 -0.05 -4.45 13.52
N LEU A 33 -0.63 -4.94 12.42
CA LEU A 33 -2.07 -4.96 12.25
C LEU A 33 -2.70 -6.04 13.13
N THR A 34 -3.83 -5.71 13.78
CA THR A 34 -4.58 -6.72 14.52
C THR A 34 -5.20 -7.75 13.58
N VAL A 35 -5.48 -8.96 14.09
CA VAL A 35 -6.17 -10.01 13.31
C VAL A 35 -7.51 -9.52 12.73
N ARG A 36 -8.23 -8.65 13.46
CA ARG A 36 -9.50 -8.08 12.99
C ARG A 36 -9.31 -7.08 11.86
N GLU A 37 -8.29 -6.23 11.95
CA GLU A 37 -7.91 -5.31 10.88
C GLU A 37 -7.51 -6.07 9.62
N GLN A 38 -6.64 -7.08 9.75
CA GLN A 38 -6.22 -7.92 8.64
C GLN A 38 -7.39 -8.66 7.98
N ALA A 39 -8.30 -9.23 8.78
CA ALA A 39 -9.49 -9.91 8.26
C ALA A 39 -10.38 -8.93 7.48
N PHE A 40 -10.67 -7.76 8.04
CA PHE A 40 -11.46 -6.72 7.37
C PHE A 40 -10.83 -6.29 6.03
N ILE A 41 -9.51 -6.02 6.02
CA ILE A 41 -8.78 -5.64 4.81
C ILE A 41 -8.85 -6.75 3.77
N THR A 42 -8.62 -7.99 4.19
CA THR A 42 -8.62 -9.16 3.29
C THR A 42 -9.99 -9.37 2.67
N ASP A 43 -11.06 -9.33 3.46
CA ASP A 43 -12.44 -9.53 3.02
C ASP A 43 -12.88 -8.46 2.00
N LYS A 44 -12.45 -7.21 2.20
CA LYS A 44 -12.78 -6.10 1.29
C LYS A 44 -11.96 -6.12 0.00
N LEU A 45 -10.73 -6.64 0.03
CA LEU A 45 -9.84 -6.65 -1.14
C LEU A 45 -9.84 -7.97 -1.93
N THR A 46 -10.53 -9.02 -1.46
CA THR A 46 -10.45 -10.37 -2.06
C THR A 46 -10.88 -10.41 -3.54
N ALA A 47 -11.72 -9.48 -3.98
CA ALA A 47 -12.25 -9.45 -5.34
C ALA A 47 -11.23 -9.02 -6.41
N ASN A 48 -10.14 -8.33 -6.04
CA ASN A 48 -9.28 -7.61 -7.00
C ASN A 48 -7.81 -8.07 -6.95
N SER A 49 -7.51 -9.25 -7.47
CA SER A 49 -6.13 -9.76 -7.54
C SER A 49 -5.32 -9.02 -8.63
N THR A 50 -4.39 -8.18 -8.22
CA THR A 50 -3.43 -7.49 -9.12
C THR A 50 -2.56 -8.48 -9.88
N PHE A 51 -2.19 -9.60 -9.25
CA PHE A 51 -1.40 -10.65 -9.88
C PHE A 51 -2.12 -11.28 -11.07
N LEU A 52 -3.41 -11.63 -10.92
CA LEU A 52 -4.18 -12.21 -12.02
C LEU A 52 -4.31 -11.26 -13.21
N GLU A 53 -4.45 -9.96 -12.93
CA GLU A 53 -4.60 -8.96 -13.97
C GLU A 53 -3.30 -8.74 -14.75
N ILE A 54 -2.14 -8.69 -14.07
CA ILE A 54 -0.82 -8.68 -14.71
C ILE A 54 -0.63 -9.96 -15.54
N ALA A 55 -0.96 -11.13 -14.98
CA ALA A 55 -0.82 -12.42 -15.65
C ALA A 55 -1.71 -12.52 -16.90
N ARG A 56 -2.90 -11.92 -16.90
CA ARG A 56 -3.80 -11.86 -18.06
C ARG A 56 -3.15 -11.15 -19.25
N ILE A 57 -2.58 -9.97 -19.01
CA ILE A 57 -1.89 -9.19 -20.06
C ILE A 57 -0.59 -9.89 -20.49
N ALA A 58 0.19 -10.39 -19.54
CA ALA A 58 1.42 -11.13 -19.82
C ALA A 58 1.16 -12.37 -20.71
N ASN A 59 0.11 -13.14 -20.44
CA ASN A 59 -0.27 -14.29 -21.25
C ASN A 59 -0.69 -13.89 -22.68
N LYS A 60 -1.38 -12.76 -22.85
CA LYS A 60 -1.72 -12.22 -24.17
C LYS A 60 -0.46 -11.90 -24.97
N ILE A 61 0.48 -11.19 -24.36
CA ILE A 61 1.75 -10.81 -24.99
C ILE A 61 2.61 -12.04 -25.31
N SER A 62 2.71 -12.98 -24.36
CA SER A 62 3.44 -14.24 -24.53
C SER A 62 2.97 -15.00 -25.77
N ARG A 63 1.65 -15.20 -25.92
CA ARG A 63 1.07 -15.91 -27.07
C ARG A 63 1.30 -15.17 -28.39
N ALA A 64 1.09 -13.85 -28.40
CA ALA A 64 1.20 -13.05 -29.61
C ALA A 64 2.64 -12.85 -30.10
N THR A 65 3.62 -12.91 -29.20
CA THR A 65 5.05 -12.70 -29.52
C THR A 65 5.90 -13.97 -29.46
N LYS A 66 5.28 -15.11 -29.13
CA LYS A 66 5.96 -16.39 -28.83
C LYS A 66 7.05 -16.25 -27.76
N MET A 67 6.88 -15.30 -26.84
CA MET A 67 7.75 -15.07 -25.69
C MET A 67 7.39 -16.05 -24.58
N GLN A 68 8.38 -16.50 -23.80
CA GLN A 68 8.12 -17.32 -22.61
C GLN A 68 7.22 -16.57 -21.61
N PRO A 69 6.23 -17.22 -20.97
CA PRO A 69 5.29 -16.54 -20.07
C PRO A 69 5.95 -15.74 -18.95
N ILE A 70 7.03 -16.27 -18.37
CA ILE A 70 7.79 -15.60 -17.30
C ILE A 70 8.43 -14.31 -17.81
N ALA A 71 9.01 -14.33 -19.02
CA ALA A 71 9.60 -13.14 -19.64
C ALA A 71 8.53 -12.09 -19.98
N ALA A 72 7.35 -12.53 -20.43
CA ALA A 72 6.23 -11.62 -20.69
C ALA A 72 5.71 -10.98 -19.41
N HIS A 73 5.66 -11.73 -18.29
CA HIS A 73 5.30 -11.17 -17.00
C HIS A 73 6.33 -10.12 -16.54
N ALA A 74 7.62 -10.44 -16.61
CA ALA A 74 8.69 -9.49 -16.27
C ALA A 74 8.66 -8.24 -17.15
N PHE A 75 8.35 -8.38 -18.45
CA PHE A 75 8.15 -7.26 -19.36
C PHE A 75 6.97 -6.37 -18.93
N VAL A 76 5.79 -6.95 -18.67
CA VAL A 76 4.61 -6.20 -18.22
C VAL A 76 4.89 -5.48 -16.91
N THR A 77 5.50 -6.15 -15.93
CA THR A 77 5.88 -5.53 -14.65
C THR A 77 6.83 -4.35 -14.88
N ARG A 78 7.87 -4.50 -15.70
CA ARG A 78 8.78 -3.39 -16.04
C ARG A 78 8.05 -2.21 -16.69
N CYS A 79 7.08 -2.48 -17.59
CA CYS A 79 6.31 -1.43 -18.25
C CYS A 79 5.48 -0.62 -17.25
N VAL A 80 4.78 -1.29 -16.33
CA VAL A 80 4.00 -0.64 -15.29
C VAL A 80 4.91 0.15 -14.33
N THR A 81 6.02 -0.45 -13.88
CA THR A 81 6.98 0.23 -13.01
C THR A 81 7.56 1.48 -13.68
N PHE A 82 7.89 1.40 -14.97
CA PHE A 82 8.35 2.55 -15.74
C PHE A 82 7.29 3.66 -15.82
N GLN A 83 6.02 3.30 -16.05
CA GLN A 83 4.93 4.28 -16.12
C GLN A 83 4.68 4.97 -14.77
N MET A 84 4.82 4.25 -13.66
CA MET A 84 4.59 4.78 -12.31
C MET A 84 5.77 5.58 -11.76
N LEU A 85 7.01 5.13 -12.00
CA LEU A 85 8.20 5.67 -11.33
C LEU A 85 9.17 6.38 -12.30
N GLY A 86 8.94 6.31 -13.60
CA GLY A 86 9.88 6.82 -14.62
C GLY A 86 11.22 6.07 -14.66
N LYS A 87 11.31 4.90 -14.03
CA LYS A 87 12.55 4.12 -13.89
C LYS A 87 12.51 2.89 -14.80
N GLY A 88 13.50 2.75 -15.67
CA GLY A 88 13.69 1.59 -16.53
C GLY A 88 14.27 1.95 -17.90
N THR A 89 14.90 0.98 -18.54
CA THR A 89 15.34 1.06 -19.93
C THR A 89 14.73 -0.08 -20.73
N PHE A 90 14.37 0.21 -21.97
CA PHE A 90 13.85 -0.77 -22.92
C PHE A 90 14.77 -0.80 -24.13
N ASP A 91 15.02 -2.00 -24.64
CA ASP A 91 15.65 -2.14 -25.96
C ASP A 91 14.63 -1.84 -27.06
N GLU A 92 15.09 -1.77 -28.31
CA GLU A 92 14.24 -1.43 -29.45
C GLU A 92 13.08 -2.43 -29.62
N ARG A 93 13.30 -3.71 -29.28
CA ARG A 93 12.26 -4.74 -29.37
C ARG A 93 11.19 -4.53 -28.31
N ASP A 94 11.60 -4.30 -27.07
CA ASP A 94 10.73 -4.02 -25.92
C ASP A 94 9.95 -2.72 -26.12
N GLU A 95 10.57 -1.67 -26.68
CA GLU A 95 9.89 -0.41 -26.98
C GLU A 95 8.81 -0.58 -28.05
N ASN A 96 9.10 -1.33 -29.12
CA ASN A 96 8.11 -1.68 -30.13
C ASN A 96 6.94 -2.49 -29.55
N MET A 97 7.22 -3.39 -28.60
CA MET A 97 6.16 -4.12 -27.88
C MET A 97 5.35 -3.19 -26.97
N ARG A 98 5.98 -2.24 -26.27
CA ARG A 98 5.30 -1.24 -25.46
C ARG A 98 4.34 -0.41 -26.29
N ILE A 99 4.78 0.08 -27.45
CA ILE A 99 3.94 0.83 -28.37
C ILE A 99 2.76 -0.03 -28.86
N LYS A 100 3.04 -1.29 -29.24
CA LYS A 100 2.03 -2.21 -29.75
C LYS A 100 0.94 -2.56 -28.72
N TYR A 101 1.29 -2.68 -27.44
CA TYR A 101 0.37 -3.02 -26.34
C TYR A 101 0.11 -1.86 -25.39
N ALA A 102 0.32 -0.62 -25.85
CA ALA A 102 0.26 0.57 -25.01
C ALA A 102 -1.09 0.69 -24.29
N ARG A 103 -2.19 0.44 -25.01
CA ARG A 103 -3.53 0.49 -24.45
C ARG A 103 -3.74 -0.53 -23.32
N GLU A 104 -3.32 -1.78 -23.51
CA GLU A 104 -3.46 -2.80 -22.47
C GLU A 104 -2.60 -2.50 -21.24
N LEU A 105 -1.42 -1.93 -21.45
CA LEU A 105 -0.53 -1.50 -20.38
C LEU A 105 -1.10 -0.29 -19.62
N GLU A 106 -1.72 0.66 -20.32
CA GLU A 106 -2.42 1.80 -19.71
C GLU A 106 -3.64 1.36 -18.90
N GLU A 107 -4.48 0.47 -19.45
CA GLU A 107 -5.63 -0.10 -18.75
C GLU A 107 -5.19 -0.84 -17.48
N LEU A 108 -4.10 -1.60 -17.56
CA LEU A 108 -3.49 -2.26 -16.40
C LEU A 108 -2.96 -1.25 -15.39
N GLY A 109 -2.27 -0.20 -15.83
CA GLY A 109 -1.76 0.87 -14.96
C GLY A 109 -2.89 1.55 -14.18
N ALA A 110 -3.98 1.90 -14.86
CA ALA A 110 -5.17 2.48 -14.23
C ALA A 110 -5.83 1.52 -13.23
N TYR A 111 -5.92 0.23 -13.56
CA TYR A 111 -6.43 -0.80 -12.64
C TYR A 111 -5.56 -0.89 -11.38
N LEU A 112 -4.24 -0.91 -11.52
CA LEU A 112 -3.31 -1.00 -10.39
C LEU A 112 -3.36 0.24 -9.50
N LEU A 113 -3.44 1.44 -10.09
CA LEU A 113 -3.65 2.68 -9.33
C LEU A 113 -4.95 2.65 -8.53
N LYS A 114 -6.06 2.23 -9.17
CA LYS A 114 -7.35 2.08 -8.48
C LYS A 114 -7.29 1.04 -7.36
N SER A 115 -6.62 -0.10 -7.59
CA SER A 115 -6.45 -1.14 -6.58
C SER A 115 -5.62 -0.66 -5.40
N GLN A 116 -4.57 0.12 -5.65
CA GLN A 116 -3.76 0.71 -4.60
C GLN A 116 -4.53 1.75 -3.80
N TRP A 117 -5.28 2.63 -4.47
CA TRP A 117 -6.18 3.58 -3.81
C TRP A 117 -7.19 2.87 -2.91
N GLU A 118 -7.87 1.85 -3.42
CA GLU A 118 -8.83 1.07 -2.65
C GLU A 118 -8.19 0.40 -1.43
N ARG A 119 -6.95 -0.10 -1.57
CA ARG A 119 -6.18 -0.63 -0.44
C ARG A 119 -5.94 0.44 0.63
N GLN A 120 -5.54 1.65 0.25
CA GLN A 120 -5.33 2.74 1.21
C GLN A 120 -6.63 3.08 1.97
N VAL A 121 -7.74 3.23 1.24
CA VAL A 121 -9.06 3.52 1.80
C VAL A 121 -9.50 2.43 2.79
N VAL A 122 -9.42 1.17 2.38
CA VAL A 122 -9.84 0.03 3.21
C VAL A 122 -8.95 -0.11 4.45
N THR A 123 -7.63 0.07 4.31
CA THR A 123 -6.71 0.03 5.45
C THR A 123 -6.99 1.17 6.42
N ALA A 124 -7.17 2.41 5.94
CA ALA A 124 -7.50 3.55 6.81
C ALA A 124 -8.83 3.33 7.55
N ALA A 125 -9.86 2.83 6.85
CA ALA A 125 -11.13 2.49 7.47
C ALA A 125 -10.99 1.40 8.56
N ALA A 126 -10.16 0.38 8.32
CA ALA A 126 -9.91 -0.68 9.30
C ALA A 126 -9.27 -0.12 10.58
N LEU A 127 -8.22 0.71 10.43
CA LEU A 127 -7.54 1.34 11.55
C LEU A 127 -8.49 2.23 12.35
N ILE A 128 -9.23 3.13 11.68
CA ILE A 128 -10.20 4.02 12.34
C ILE A 128 -11.25 3.19 13.09
N ARG A 129 -11.85 2.20 12.41
CA ARG A 129 -12.96 1.40 12.94
C ARG A 129 -12.57 0.61 14.20
N TYR A 130 -11.37 0.04 14.22
CA TYR A 130 -10.97 -0.88 15.28
C TYR A 130 -10.11 -0.23 16.38
N ARG A 131 -9.53 0.94 16.12
CA ARG A 131 -8.63 1.61 17.08
C ARG A 131 -9.21 2.86 17.71
N LEU A 132 -10.05 3.62 17.00
CA LEU A 132 -10.63 4.86 17.53
C LEU A 132 -11.95 4.58 18.25
N LYS A 133 -12.10 5.16 19.44
CA LYS A 133 -13.29 4.97 20.29
C LYS A 133 -14.51 5.64 19.65
N GLY A 134 -15.63 4.91 19.55
CA GLY A 134 -16.88 5.43 18.97
C GLY A 134 -16.94 5.36 17.45
N MET A 135 -15.95 4.74 16.80
CA MET A 135 -15.88 4.59 15.35
C MET A 135 -16.21 3.16 14.90
N GLU A 136 -16.90 2.37 15.72
CA GLU A 136 -17.12 0.94 15.49
C GLU A 136 -17.89 0.64 14.20
N GLU A 137 -18.63 1.61 13.66
CA GLU A 137 -19.37 1.52 12.40
C GLU A 137 -18.67 2.19 11.21
N PHE A 138 -17.52 2.83 11.41
CA PHE A 138 -16.78 3.51 10.35
C PHE A 138 -16.45 2.54 9.20
N SER A 139 -16.70 2.99 7.98
CA SER A 139 -16.66 2.17 6.78
C SER A 139 -15.63 2.67 5.76
N ALA A 140 -15.38 1.86 4.74
CA ALA A 140 -14.56 2.26 3.60
C ALA A 140 -15.24 3.36 2.77
N GLU A 141 -16.55 3.57 2.89
CA GLU A 141 -17.24 4.68 2.24
C GLU A 141 -16.95 5.99 2.96
N ASP A 142 -17.02 6.00 4.29
CA ASP A 142 -16.68 7.17 5.12
C ASP A 142 -15.21 7.59 4.92
N ALA A 143 -14.30 6.61 4.77
CA ALA A 143 -12.89 6.88 4.50
C ALA A 143 -12.66 7.64 3.17
N ARG A 144 -13.57 7.56 2.20
CA ARG A 144 -13.42 8.27 0.91
C ARG A 144 -13.67 9.77 1.03
N ASP A 145 -14.35 10.20 2.08
CA ASP A 145 -14.63 11.62 2.36
C ASP A 145 -13.49 12.28 3.15
N LEU A 146 -12.48 11.52 3.57
CA LEU A 146 -11.27 12.06 4.19
C LEU A 146 -10.41 12.82 3.17
N SER A 147 -9.63 13.79 3.66
CA SER A 147 -8.63 14.43 2.83
C SER A 147 -7.60 13.40 2.36
N GLN A 148 -7.13 13.55 1.11
CA GLN A 148 -6.11 12.68 0.54
C GLN A 148 -4.86 12.60 1.42
N THR A 149 -4.46 13.73 2.00
CA THR A 149 -3.31 13.84 2.90
C THR A 149 -3.49 12.96 4.12
N LEU A 150 -4.61 13.12 4.85
CA LEU A 150 -4.88 12.35 6.06
C LEU A 150 -4.95 10.85 5.77
N LEU A 151 -5.60 10.46 4.69
CA LEU A 151 -5.70 9.07 4.28
C LEU A 151 -4.32 8.47 3.95
N THR A 152 -3.46 9.26 3.29
CA THR A 152 -2.08 8.85 2.97
C THR A 152 -1.25 8.69 4.24
N GLU A 153 -1.38 9.59 5.21
CA GLU A 153 -0.65 9.51 6.48
C GLU A 153 -1.10 8.32 7.34
N ILE A 154 -2.40 8.06 7.44
CA ILE A 154 -2.92 6.85 8.14
C ILE A 154 -2.40 5.58 7.46
N TYR A 155 -2.39 5.55 6.12
CA TYR A 155 -1.85 4.41 5.39
C TYR A 155 -0.34 4.25 5.62
N ALA A 156 0.43 5.33 5.58
CA ALA A 156 1.86 5.31 5.85
C ALA A 156 2.16 4.79 7.26
N PHE A 157 1.39 5.22 8.25
CA PHE A 157 1.46 4.68 9.62
C PHE A 157 1.28 3.15 9.65
N SER A 158 0.31 2.61 8.93
CA SER A 158 0.13 1.15 8.85
C SER A 158 1.31 0.41 8.19
N LEU A 159 2.00 1.06 7.24
CA LEU A 159 3.20 0.49 6.60
C LEU A 159 4.39 0.48 7.55
N ILE A 160 4.54 1.53 8.36
CA ILE A 160 5.56 1.61 9.41
C ILE A 160 5.34 0.49 10.43
N GLU A 161 4.12 0.32 10.94
CA GLU A 161 3.82 -0.72 11.92
C GLU A 161 4.04 -2.15 11.40
N THR A 162 3.86 -2.37 10.09
CA THR A 162 4.08 -3.69 9.47
C THR A 162 5.52 -3.89 9.00
N GLY A 163 6.43 -2.94 9.28
CA GLY A 163 7.83 -2.98 8.85
C GLY A 163 8.02 -2.88 7.33
N GLN A 164 7.01 -2.40 6.61
CA GLN A 164 7.06 -2.19 5.15
C GLN A 164 7.57 -0.80 4.76
N ALA A 165 7.62 0.12 5.72
CA ALA A 165 8.23 1.44 5.59
C ALA A 165 9.05 1.75 6.86
N SER A 166 10.08 2.58 6.71
CA SER A 166 10.77 3.18 7.85
C SER A 166 10.00 4.40 8.34
N ASP A 167 10.12 4.71 9.63
CA ASP A 167 9.63 5.97 10.16
C ASP A 167 10.57 7.11 9.75
N PRO A 168 10.09 8.18 9.08
CA PRO A 168 10.93 9.31 8.71
C PRO A 168 11.63 9.98 9.92
N GLU A 169 11.00 9.94 11.09
CA GLU A 169 11.57 10.49 12.33
C GLU A 169 12.74 9.64 12.85
N GLU A 170 12.62 8.30 12.79
CA GLU A 170 13.72 7.40 13.14
C GLU A 170 14.90 7.48 12.15
N GLU A 171 14.62 7.68 10.85
CA GLU A 171 15.65 7.87 9.84
C GLU A 171 16.43 9.18 10.08
N LEU A 172 15.75 10.28 10.41
CA LEU A 172 16.39 11.55 10.75
C LEU A 172 17.25 11.45 12.03
N GLU A 173 16.78 10.75 13.06
CA GLU A 173 17.56 10.54 14.29
C GLU A 173 18.78 9.64 14.05
N SER A 174 18.65 8.59 13.24
CA SER A 174 19.76 7.73 12.81
C SER A 174 20.81 8.50 12.02
N ASP A 175 20.39 9.34 11.08
CA ASP A 175 21.30 10.13 10.25
C ASP A 175 22.03 11.20 11.08
N VAL A 176 21.34 11.83 12.03
CA VAL A 176 21.95 12.77 12.98
C VAL A 176 22.91 12.06 13.94
N ALA A 177 22.56 10.88 14.46
CA ALA A 177 23.42 10.09 15.33
C ALA A 177 24.71 9.64 14.60
N THR A 178 24.56 9.19 13.35
CA THR A 178 25.68 8.81 12.47
C THR A 178 26.56 10.02 12.14
N ALA A 179 25.98 11.18 11.85
CA ALA A 179 26.71 12.42 11.61
C ALA A 179 27.46 12.94 12.86
N LEU A 180 26.97 12.59 14.06
CA LEU A 180 27.61 12.94 15.34
C LEU A 180 28.60 11.88 15.85
N GLY A 181 28.86 10.82 15.07
CA GLY A 181 29.87 9.80 15.38
C GLY A 181 29.56 8.95 16.60
N LYS A 182 28.28 8.72 16.88
CA LYS A 182 27.82 7.78 17.91
C LYS A 182 27.32 6.49 17.28
#